data_AF-A0A838BWW0-F1
#
_entry.id   AF-A0A838BWW0-F1
#
_cell.length_a   1.000
_cell.length_b   1.000
_cell.length_c   1.000
_cell.angle_alpha   90.00
_cell.angle_beta   90.00
_cell.angle_gamma   90.00
#
_symmetry.space_group_name_H-M   'P 1'
#
loop_
_entity.id
_entity.type
_entity.pdbx_description
1 polymer ?
#
loop_
_entity_poly.entity_id
_entity_poly.type
_entity_poly.pdbx_seq_one_letter_code
_entity_poly.pdbx_strand_id
1 'polypeptide(L)'
;MTTPTYMPAMALREHMLEGHRVSLLEAMLLFGVQNPNAEMARMKRDGFLIKSERAPMARILRRLNEHTLCKVPAALPYKEIHMREYWISR
;
A
#
# COMPACT_ATOMS: atom_id res chain seq x y z
N MET A 1 11.84 28.36 6.49
CA MET A 1 10.57 27.70 6.10
C MET A 1 10.77 26.21 6.27
N THR A 2 10.12 25.59 7.25
CA THR A 2 10.13 24.13 7.42
C THR A 2 9.22 23.52 6.36
N THR A 3 9.77 22.66 5.50
CA THR A 3 9.01 21.91 4.50
C THR A 3 7.91 21.11 5.23
N PRO A 4 6.64 21.19 4.82
CA PRO A 4 5.59 20.36 5.43
C PRO A 4 5.92 18.88 5.21
N THR A 5 6.09 18.14 6.30
CA THR A 5 6.38 16.69 6.26
C THR A 5 5.06 15.94 6.07
N TYR A 6 4.74 15.58 4.84
CA TYR A 6 3.61 14.69 4.55
C TYR A 6 3.97 13.25 4.93
N MET A 7 3.24 12.68 5.88
CA MET A 7 3.44 11.29 6.29
C MET A 7 2.65 10.34 5.38
N PRO A 8 3.19 9.14 5.03
CA PRO A 8 2.48 8.07 4.32
C PRO A 8 1.04 7.83 4.77
N ALA A 9 0.83 7.77 6.09
CA ALA A 9 -0.48 7.52 6.69
C ALA A 9 -1.47 8.68 6.47
N MET A 10 -0.99 9.92 6.37
CA MET A 10 -1.83 11.09 6.07
C MET A 10 -2.32 11.04 4.62
N ALA A 11 -1.41 10.79 3.68
CA ALA A 11 -1.76 10.68 2.27
C ALA A 11 -2.76 9.53 2.00
N LEU A 12 -2.55 8.37 2.65
CA LEU A 12 -3.51 7.26 2.58
C LEU A 12 -4.89 7.65 3.11
N ARG A 13 -4.92 8.33 4.26
CA ARG A 13 -6.17 8.76 4.91
C ARG A 13 -6.93 9.76 4.04
N GLU A 14 -6.26 10.79 3.53
CA GLU A 14 -6.85 11.80 2.65
C GLU A 14 -7.46 11.15 1.40
N HIS A 15 -6.71 10.27 0.74
CA HIS A 15 -7.20 9.54 -0.43
C HIS A 15 -8.46 8.70 -0.11
N MET A 16 -8.54 8.07 1.06
CA MET A 16 -9.73 7.33 1.47
C MET A 16 -10.92 8.25 1.81
N LEU A 17 -10.67 9.44 2.37
CA LEU A 17 -11.70 10.43 2.69
C LEU A 17 -12.34 11.03 1.44
N GLU A 18 -11.58 11.11 0.34
CA GLU A 18 -12.09 11.45 -1.00
C GLU A 18 -12.99 10.35 -1.62
N GLY A 19 -13.14 9.21 -0.93
CA GLY A 19 -14.01 8.11 -1.34
C GLY A 19 -13.31 7.05 -2.19
N HIS A 20 -12.00 7.15 -2.37
CA HIS A 20 -11.24 6.14 -3.09
C HIS A 20 -11.09 4.85 -2.27
N ARG A 21 -11.21 3.71 -2.96
CA ARG A 21 -11.03 2.40 -2.34
C ARG A 21 -9.57 2.00 -2.40
N VAL A 22 -9.04 1.48 -1.29
CA VAL A 22 -7.65 1.06 -1.18
C VAL A 22 -7.56 -0.39 -0.68
N SER A 23 -6.73 -1.19 -1.34
CA SER A 23 -6.24 -2.48 -0.82
C SER A 23 -4.94 -2.31 -0.05
N LEU A 24 -4.57 -3.30 0.76
CA LEU A 24 -3.28 -3.28 1.47
C LEU A 24 -2.08 -3.19 0.50
N LEU A 25 -2.20 -3.78 -0.70
CA LEU A 25 -1.16 -3.69 -1.74
C LEU A 25 -0.98 -2.26 -2.23
N GLU A 26 -2.08 -1.56 -2.51
CA GLU A 26 -2.08 -0.14 -2.88
C GLU A 26 -1.54 0.74 -1.74
N ALA A 27 -1.94 0.47 -0.49
CA ALA A 27 -1.42 1.19 0.67
C ALA A 27 0.11 1.11 0.79
N MET A 28 0.69 -0.06 0.56
CA MET A 28 2.14 -0.27 0.62
C MET A 28 2.86 0.36 -0.57
N LEU A 29 2.36 0.14 -1.79
CA LEU A 29 3.09 0.49 -3.01
C LEU A 29 2.87 1.94 -3.47
N LEU A 30 1.68 2.52 -3.25
CA LEU A 30 1.41 3.91 -3.64
C LEU A 30 1.79 4.90 -2.54
N PHE A 31 1.47 4.56 -1.28
CA PHE A 31 1.61 5.49 -0.16
C PHE A 31 2.83 5.20 0.72
N GLY A 32 3.52 4.07 0.54
CA GLY A 32 4.67 3.70 1.37
C GLY A 32 4.29 3.33 2.81
N VAL A 33 3.03 2.94 3.07
CA VAL A 33 2.57 2.58 4.40
C VAL A 33 3.08 1.18 4.77
N GLN A 34 3.99 1.11 5.73
CA GLN A 34 4.66 -0.15 6.12
C GLN A 34 3.73 -1.19 6.75
N ASN A 35 2.75 -0.75 7.55
CA ASN A 35 1.76 -1.63 8.18
C ASN A 35 0.34 -1.07 7.97
N PRO A 36 -0.28 -1.32 6.80
CA PRO A 36 -1.60 -0.78 6.50
C PRO A 36 -2.68 -1.21 7.48
N ASN A 37 -2.58 -2.42 8.05
CA ASN A 37 -3.55 -2.92 9.05
C ASN A 37 -3.54 -2.05 10.32
N ALA A 38 -2.35 -1.63 10.77
CA ALA A 38 -2.23 -0.73 11.91
C ALA A 38 -2.82 0.67 11.61
N GLU A 39 -2.68 1.16 10.37
CA GLU A 39 -3.34 2.41 9.95
C GLU A 39 -4.86 2.30 9.92
N MET A 40 -5.42 1.19 9.42
CA MET A 40 -6.87 0.96 9.47
C MET A 40 -7.38 0.93 10.92
N ALA A 41 -6.64 0.32 11.83
CA ALA A 41 -6.98 0.30 13.25
C ALA A 41 -6.89 1.69 13.89
N ARG A 42 -5.89 2.51 13.54
CA ARG A 42 -5.79 3.93 13.95
C ARG A 42 -6.99 4.74 13.47
N MET A 43 -7.32 4.66 12.18
CA MET A 43 -8.47 5.38 11.61
C MET A 43 -9.81 4.98 12.27
N LYS A 44 -10.01 3.69 12.56
CA LYS A 44 -11.21 3.26 13.32
C LYS A 44 -11.26 3.88 14.72
N ARG A 45 -10.12 3.95 15.43
CA ARG A 45 -10.03 4.61 16.75
C ARG A 45 -10.28 6.11 16.68
N ASP A 46 -9.89 6.74 15.58
CA ASP A 46 -10.17 8.16 15.30
C ASP A 46 -11.66 8.41 14.94
N GLY A 47 -12.51 7.39 14.92
CA GLY A 47 -13.96 7.50 14.70
C GLY A 47 -14.43 7.25 13.27
N PHE A 48 -13.54 6.86 12.34
CA PHE A 48 -13.92 6.59 10.96
C PHE A 48 -14.60 5.22 10.79
N LEU A 49 -15.73 5.18 10.07
CA LEU A 49 -16.40 3.94 9.68
C LEU A 49 -15.73 3.34 8.44
N ILE A 50 -14.82 2.37 8.65
CA ILE A 50 -14.17 1.65 7.56
C ILE A 50 -14.97 0.40 7.18
N LYS A 51 -15.49 0.38 5.94
CA LYS A 51 -16.13 -0.81 5.33
C LYS A 51 -15.12 -1.61 4.52
N SER A 52 -15.32 -2.92 4.40
CA SER A 52 -14.48 -3.80 3.59
C SER A 52 -15.34 -4.76 2.76
N GLU A 53 -14.83 -5.12 1.58
CA GLU A 53 -15.41 -6.14 0.70
C GLU A 53 -14.28 -6.96 0.07
N ARG A 54 -14.56 -8.19 -0.35
CA ARG A 54 -13.60 -8.96 -1.15
C ARG A 54 -13.60 -8.43 -2.58
N ALA A 55 -12.41 -8.21 -3.12
CA ALA A 55 -12.18 -7.67 -4.46
C ALA A 55 -11.41 -8.68 -5.31
N PRO A 56 -11.73 -8.87 -6.60
CA PRO A 56 -10.84 -9.57 -7.51
C PRO A 56 -9.49 -8.85 -7.59
N MET A 57 -8.39 -9.61 -7.51
CA MET A 57 -7.03 -9.06 -7.58
C MET A 57 -6.80 -8.25 -8.87
N ALA A 58 -7.37 -8.69 -10.00
CA ALA A 58 -7.30 -7.97 -11.28
C ALA A 58 -7.82 -6.52 -11.19
N ARG A 59 -8.87 -6.27 -10.40
CA ARG A 59 -9.42 -4.91 -10.17
C ARG A 59 -8.44 -4.02 -9.40
N ILE A 60 -7.72 -4.59 -8.44
CA ILE A 60 -6.69 -3.90 -7.66
C ILE A 60 -5.48 -3.60 -8.54
N LEU A 61 -4.97 -4.60 -9.26
CA LEU A 61 -3.81 -4.44 -10.14
C LEU A 61 -4.06 -3.43 -11.25
N ARG A 62 -5.28 -3.39 -11.81
CA ARG A 62 -5.65 -2.37 -12.81
C ARG A 62 -5.43 -0.95 -12.28
N ARG A 63 -5.93 -0.63 -11.07
CA ARG A 63 -5.73 0.69 -10.44
C ARG A 63 -4.27 0.94 -10.10
N LEU A 64 -3.60 -0.07 -9.56
CA LEU A 64 -2.18 0.03 -9.19
C LEU A 64 -1.30 0.39 -10.40
N ASN A 65 -1.56 -0.26 -11.54
CA ASN A 65 -0.81 -0.05 -12.78
C ASN A 65 -1.05 1.33 -13.42
N GLU A 66 -2.06 2.10 -12.99
CA GLU A 66 -2.27 3.48 -13.46
C GLU A 66 -1.15 4.41 -12.97
N HIS A 67 -0.50 4.07 -11.85
CA HIS A 67 0.46 4.95 -11.18
C HIS A 67 1.78 4.26 -10.81
N THR A 68 1.84 2.93 -10.86
CA THR A 68 3.03 2.18 -10.42
C THR A 68 3.63 1.33 -11.53
N LEU A 69 4.95 1.26 -11.51
CA LEU A 69 5.74 0.40 -12.37
C LEU A 69 6.91 -0.15 -11.56
N CYS A 70 6.90 -1.46 -11.29
CA CYS A 70 8.03 -2.10 -10.65
C CYS A 70 9.10 -2.40 -11.70
N LYS A 71 10.15 -1.58 -11.74
CA LYS A 71 11.34 -1.81 -12.57
C LYS A 71 12.54 -2.01 -11.66
N VAL A 72 13.26 -3.09 -11.90
CA VAL A 72 14.52 -3.33 -11.20
C VAL A 72 15.61 -2.47 -11.86
N PRO A 73 16.48 -1.79 -11.09
CA PRO A 73 17.62 -1.08 -11.66
C PRO A 73 18.53 -2.06 -12.43
N ALA A 74 18.97 -1.67 -13.63
CA ALA A 74 19.80 -2.55 -14.48
C ALA A 74 21.14 -2.96 -13.82
N ALA A 75 21.66 -2.11 -12.92
CA ALA A 75 22.89 -2.36 -12.18
C ALA A 75 22.68 -3.17 -10.88
N LEU A 76 21.43 -3.46 -10.49
CA LEU A 76 21.18 -4.30 -9.32
C LEU A 76 21.31 -5.77 -9.76
N PRO A 77 22.20 -6.58 -9.17
CA PRO A 77 22.31 -8.00 -9.47
C PRO A 77 21.15 -8.79 -8.82
N TYR A 78 19.91 -8.41 -9.12
CA TYR A 78 18.70 -8.95 -8.49
C TYR A 78 18.49 -10.45 -8.71
N LYS A 79 19.17 -11.03 -9.72
CA LYS A 79 19.20 -12.48 -9.95
C LYS A 79 20.11 -13.23 -8.97
N GLU A 80 21.03 -12.52 -8.31
CA GLU A 80 22.00 -13.07 -7.35
C GLU A 80 21.60 -12.75 -5.90
N ILE A 81 20.75 -11.74 -5.69
CA ILE A 81 20.23 -11.39 -4.36
C ILE A 81 19.18 -12.42 -3.94
N HIS A 82 19.48 -13.15 -2.86
CA HIS A 82 18.57 -14.12 -2.27
C HIS A 82 17.72 -13.43 -1.21
N MET A 83 16.41 -13.50 -1.36
CA MET A 83 15.46 -13.02 -0.38
C MET A 83 14.77 -14.20 0.29
N ARG A 84 14.34 -13.99 1.55
CA ARG A 84 13.58 -14.99 2.27
C ARG A 84 12.16 -15.04 1.70
N GLU A 85 11.80 -16.20 1.16
CA GLU A 85 10.42 -16.52 0.80
C GLU A 85 9.84 -17.48 1.83
N TYR A 86 8.53 -17.39 2.05
CA TYR A 86 7.81 -18.26 2.99
C TYR A 86 6.78 -19.06 2.21
N TRP A 87 6.71 -20.37 2.44
CA TRP A 87 5.71 -21.26 1.83
C TRP A 87 5.07 -22.16 2.89
N ILE A 88 3.86 -22.65 2.62
CA ILE A 88 3.20 -23.68 3.43
C ILE A 88 3.65 -25.04 2.88
N SER A 89 4.42 -25.82 3.65
CA SER A 89 4.69 -27.23 3.34
C SER A 89 3.49 -28.07 3.78
N ARG A 90 2.95 -28.90 2.88
CA ARG A 90 2.06 -30.00 3.27
C ARG A 90 2.88 -31.19 3.73
#